data_AF-J9D732-F1
#
_entry.id   AF-J9D732-F1
#
_cell.length_a   1.000
_cell.length_b   1.000
_cell.length_c   1.000
_cell.angle_alpha   90.00
_cell.angle_beta   90.00
_cell.angle_gamma   90.00
#
_symmetry.space_group_name_H-M   'P 1'
#
loop_
_entity.id
_entity.type
_entity.pdbx_description
1 polymer ?
#
loop_
_entity_poly.entity_id
_entity_poly.type
_entity_poly.pdbx_seq_one_letter_code
_entity_poly.pdbx_strand_id
1 'polypeptide(L)'
;MAKLIPMSRLRNKTEENLLKLLSEHKNELLKLRQQKVSGNVKPTDFTKERRNVARILTQIRHKRLVNAIKKYRNAKLLPKDMRPKKTRAQRLMLTEEQKNTLTWRERIRKRKYKKQYFAYVEPQQS
;
A
#
# COMPACT_ATOMS: atom_id res chain seq x y z
N MET A 1 27.17 15.86 15.02
CA MET A 1 25.71 16.07 14.98
C MET A 1 25.08 14.98 14.17
N ALA A 2 24.12 14.23 14.74
CA ALA A 2 23.43 13.18 14.01
C ALA A 2 22.65 13.80 12.83
N LYS A 3 22.84 13.27 11.62
CA LYS A 3 22.11 13.71 10.42
C LYS A 3 20.96 12.76 10.16
N LEU A 4 19.81 13.34 9.84
CA LEU A 4 18.63 12.59 9.45
C LEU A 4 18.86 11.95 8.07
N ILE A 5 18.67 10.63 7.96
CA ILE A 5 18.98 9.90 6.73
C ILE A 5 17.87 10.13 5.68
N PRO A 6 18.20 10.62 4.46
CA PRO A 6 17.25 10.74 3.37
C PRO A 6 16.74 9.38 2.91
N MET A 7 15.44 9.28 2.59
CA MET A 7 14.82 8.02 2.17
C MET A 7 15.39 7.48 0.86
N SER A 8 15.81 8.37 -0.06
CA SER A 8 16.45 7.99 -1.33
C SER A 8 17.68 7.10 -1.11
N ARG A 9 18.51 7.41 -0.10
CA ARG A 9 19.70 6.62 0.25
C ARG A 9 19.36 5.21 0.77
N LEU A 10 18.22 5.04 1.42
CA LEU A 10 17.79 3.74 1.96
C LEU A 10 17.20 2.82 0.90
N ARG A 11 16.57 3.37 -0.15
CA ARG A 11 15.93 2.59 -1.22
C ARG A 11 16.94 1.73 -2.00
N ASN A 12 18.13 2.28 -2.26
CA ASN A 12 19.17 1.66 -3.06
C ASN A 12 19.97 0.57 -2.31
N LYS A 13 19.91 0.51 -0.97
CA LYS A 13 20.65 -0.48 -0.16
C LYS A 13 19.97 -1.85 -0.15
N THR A 14 20.71 -2.95 -0.09
CA THR A 14 20.16 -4.31 0.09
C THR A 14 19.52 -4.49 1.48
N GLU A 15 18.69 -5.54 1.65
CA GLU A 15 18.04 -5.81 2.95
C GLU A 15 19.07 -6.09 4.06
N GLU A 16 20.12 -6.86 3.76
CA GLU A 16 21.22 -7.15 4.69
C GLU A 16 21.92 -5.88 5.15
N ASN A 17 22.22 -4.96 4.22
CA ASN A 17 22.84 -3.68 4.55
C ASN A 17 21.92 -2.79 5.40
N LEU A 18 20.60 -2.89 5.23
CA LEU A 18 19.64 -2.18 6.08
C LEU A 18 19.56 -2.79 7.49
N LEU A 19 19.72 -4.11 7.65
CA LEU A 19 19.76 -4.77 8.95
C LEU A 19 21.04 -4.42 9.74
N LYS A 20 22.19 -4.34 9.06
CA LYS A 20 23.45 -3.85 9.66
C LYS A 20 23.29 -2.40 10.16
N LEU A 21 22.80 -1.52 9.28
CA LEU A 21 22.53 -0.11 9.61
C LEU A 21 21.53 0.04 10.76
N LEU A 22 20.52 -0.83 10.83
CA LEU A 22 19.56 -0.86 11.94
C LEU A 22 20.23 -1.19 13.28
N SER A 23 21.17 -2.14 13.29
CA SER A 23 21.92 -2.51 14.50
C SER A 23 22.78 -1.35 14.99
N GLU A 24 23.51 -0.70 14.07
CA GLU A 24 24.35 0.47 14.35
C GLU A 24 23.55 1.60 15.02
N HIS A 25 22.44 2.02 14.42
CA HIS A 25 21.62 3.11 14.97
C HIS A 25 20.88 2.73 16.26
N LYS A 26 20.58 1.44 16.49
CA LYS A 26 20.06 0.99 17.78
C LYS A 26 21.10 1.11 18.89
N ASN A 27 22.36 0.78 18.60
CA ASN A 27 23.46 0.92 19.53
C ASN A 27 23.76 2.40 19.81
N GLU A 28 23.72 3.26 18.79
CA GLU A 28 23.83 4.72 18.96
C GLU A 28 22.69 5.27 19.82
N LEU A 29 21.45 4.83 19.57
CA LEU A 29 20.30 5.24 20.37
C LEU A 29 20.44 4.81 21.83
N LEU A 30 21.01 3.62 22.11
CA LEU A 30 21.29 3.17 23.46
C LEU A 30 22.33 4.06 24.15
N LYS A 31 23.43 4.40 23.46
CA LYS A 31 24.45 5.33 23.96
C LYS A 31 23.85 6.70 24.30
N LEU A 32 23.01 7.25 23.41
CA LEU A 32 22.33 8.53 23.63
C LEU A 32 21.36 8.49 24.82
N ARG A 33 20.72 7.33 25.09
CA ARG A 33 19.88 7.17 26.29
C ARG A 33 20.69 7.24 27.58
N GLN A 34 21.85 6.58 27.62
CA GLN A 34 22.72 6.64 28.79
C GLN A 34 23.24 8.06 29.02
N GLN A 35 23.75 8.70 27.96
CA GLN A 35 24.24 10.08 28.04
C GLN A 35 23.15 11.10 28.40
N LYS A 36 21.89 10.84 28.04
CA LYS A 36 20.75 11.67 28.44
C LYS A 36 20.57 11.69 29.96
N VAL A 37 20.78 10.56 30.65
CA VAL A 37 20.72 10.49 32.12
C VAL A 37 21.82 11.34 32.74
N SER A 38 23.02 11.35 32.15
CA SER A 38 24.14 12.18 32.60
C SER A 38 24.03 13.67 32.24
N GLY A 39 22.97 14.12 31.54
CA GLY A 39 22.73 15.54 31.23
C GLY A 39 23.49 16.14 30.04
N ASN A 40 24.36 15.39 29.37
CA ASN A 40 25.32 15.92 28.38
C ASN A 40 24.83 15.89 26.91
N VAL A 41 23.53 15.78 26.63
CA VAL A 41 23.01 15.50 25.28
C VAL A 41 22.04 16.56 24.77
N LYS A 42 22.22 16.97 23.51
CA LYS A 42 21.25 17.80 22.79
C LYS A 42 19.96 17.01 22.49
N PRO A 43 18.76 17.48 22.90
CA PRO A 43 17.50 16.76 22.68
C PRO A 43 17.18 16.44 21.21
N THR A 44 17.70 17.24 20.28
CA THR A 44 17.47 17.08 18.85
C THR A 44 18.12 15.82 18.28
N ASP A 45 19.29 15.40 18.79
CA ASP A 45 20.00 14.23 18.29
C ASP A 45 19.25 12.93 18.63
N PHE A 46 18.67 12.82 19.83
CA PHE A 46 17.81 11.70 20.22
C PHE A 46 16.59 11.55 19.30
N THR A 47 15.96 12.66 18.94
CA THR A 47 14.79 12.67 18.05
C THR A 47 15.17 12.24 16.64
N LYS A 48 16.33 12.69 16.13
CA LYS A 48 16.83 12.30 14.81
C LYS A 48 17.14 10.80 14.74
N GLU A 49 17.79 10.26 15.76
CA GLU A 49 18.16 8.83 15.77
C GLU A 49 16.93 7.92 15.85
N ARG A 50 15.93 8.29 16.66
CA ARG A 50 14.62 7.60 16.65
C ARG A 50 13.96 7.63 15.27
N ARG A 51 14.00 8.77 14.58
CA ARG A 51 13.44 8.90 13.23
C ARG A 51 14.24 8.06 12.21
N ASN A 52 15.57 7.99 12.34
CA ASN A 52 16.41 7.14 11.49
C ASN A 52 16.03 5.66 11.62
N VAL A 53 15.93 5.14 12.86
CA VAL A 53 15.50 3.75 13.12
C VAL A 53 14.14 3.46 12.50
N ALA A 54 13.16 4.35 12.68
CA ALA A 54 11.82 4.20 12.09
C ALA A 54 11.85 4.17 10.55
N ARG A 55 12.66 5.04 9.92
CA ARG A 55 12.82 5.06 8.45
C ARG A 55 13.44 3.79 7.92
N ILE A 56 14.47 3.26 8.59
CA ILE A 56 15.13 2.00 8.19
C ILE A 56 14.17 0.82 8.29
N LEU A 57 13.45 0.70 9.42
CA LEU A 57 12.42 -0.33 9.60
C LEU A 57 11.31 -0.24 8.53
N THR A 58 10.90 0.98 8.18
CA THR A 58 9.90 1.21 7.12
C THR A 58 10.41 0.71 5.77
N GLN A 59 11.68 0.96 5.43
CA GLN A 59 12.25 0.51 4.16
C GLN A 59 12.43 -1.02 4.14
N ILE A 60 12.82 -1.65 5.25
CA ILE A 60 12.88 -3.11 5.39
C ILE A 60 11.49 -3.71 5.15
N ARG A 61 10.46 -3.18 5.83
CA ARG A 61 9.07 -3.61 5.65
C ARG A 61 8.62 -3.46 4.19
N HIS A 62 8.93 -2.34 3.55
CA HIS A 62 8.59 -2.11 2.15
C HIS A 62 9.24 -3.15 1.22
N LYS A 63 10.54 -3.44 1.38
CA LYS A 63 11.24 -4.47 0.57
C LYS A 63 10.63 -5.85 0.75
N ARG A 64 10.35 -6.26 1.99
CA ARG A 64 9.68 -7.52 2.30
C ARG A 64 8.31 -7.61 1.64
N LEU A 65 7.51 -6.54 1.71
CA LEU A 65 6.20 -6.48 1.05
C LEU A 65 6.31 -6.59 -0.46
N VAL A 66 7.24 -5.88 -1.10
CA VAL A 66 7.46 -5.96 -2.55
C VAL A 66 7.86 -7.38 -2.96
N ASN A 67 8.77 -8.02 -2.22
CA ASN A 67 9.17 -9.41 -2.47
C ASN A 67 7.97 -10.37 -2.32
N ALA A 68 7.15 -10.15 -1.31
CA ALA A 68 5.97 -10.96 -1.06
C ALA A 68 4.87 -10.75 -2.13
N ILE A 69 4.66 -9.52 -2.60
CA ILE A 69 3.78 -9.22 -3.75
C ILE A 69 4.28 -9.92 -5.01
N LYS A 70 5.58 -9.86 -5.29
CA LYS A 70 6.18 -10.57 -6.44
C LYS A 70 5.94 -12.08 -6.35
N LYS A 71 6.10 -12.66 -5.15
CA LYS A 71 5.88 -14.08 -4.89
C LYS A 71 4.44 -14.54 -5.16
N TYR A 72 3.43 -13.73 -4.80
CA TYR A 72 2.02 -14.12 -4.88
C TYR A 72 1.22 -13.45 -6.02
N ARG A 73 1.88 -12.75 -6.97
CA ARG A 73 1.23 -11.95 -8.01
C ARG A 73 0.15 -12.70 -8.81
N ASN A 74 0.41 -13.96 -9.15
CA ASN A 74 -0.47 -14.79 -9.98
C ASN A 74 -1.07 -15.97 -9.19
N ALA A 75 -0.96 -15.95 -7.86
CA ALA A 75 -1.51 -17.02 -7.05
C ALA A 75 -3.04 -16.91 -7.01
N LYS A 76 -3.74 -18.02 -7.27
CA LYS A 76 -5.21 -18.09 -7.14
C LYS A 76 -5.70 -17.66 -5.75
N LEU A 77 -4.93 -18.00 -4.71
CA LEU A 77 -5.23 -17.69 -3.31
C LEU A 77 -4.14 -16.82 -2.71
N LEU A 78 -4.49 -15.56 -2.42
CA LEU A 78 -3.63 -14.65 -1.67
C LEU A 78 -3.75 -14.90 -0.16
N PRO A 79 -2.64 -14.76 0.61
CA PRO A 79 -2.68 -14.67 2.07
C PRO A 79 -3.62 -13.56 2.54
N LYS A 80 -4.28 -13.73 3.70
CA LYS A 80 -5.28 -12.78 4.22
C LYS A 80 -4.75 -11.33 4.30
N ASP A 81 -3.49 -11.16 4.69
CA ASP A 81 -2.84 -9.85 4.85
C ASP A 81 -2.59 -9.13 3.52
N MET A 82 -2.49 -9.87 2.42
CA MET A 82 -2.30 -9.31 1.08
C MET A 82 -3.60 -8.99 0.36
N ARG A 83 -4.73 -9.48 0.86
CA ARG A 83 -6.03 -9.18 0.27
C ARG A 83 -6.39 -7.72 0.55
N PRO A 84 -7.09 -7.05 -0.39
CA PRO A 84 -7.58 -5.70 -0.14
C PRO A 84 -8.50 -5.66 1.09
N LYS A 85 -8.23 -4.74 2.02
CA LYS A 85 -9.00 -4.58 3.26
C LYS A 85 -10.31 -3.82 3.00
N LYS A 86 -11.31 -4.53 2.45
CA LYS A 86 -12.70 -4.07 2.30
C LYS A 86 -13.55 -4.40 3.53
N THR A 87 -14.78 -3.88 3.59
CA THR A 87 -15.73 -4.30 4.64
C THR A 87 -16.15 -5.76 4.46
N ARG A 88 -16.65 -6.41 5.52
CA ARG A 88 -17.13 -7.80 5.45
C ARG A 88 -18.24 -7.95 4.41
N ALA A 89 -19.22 -7.06 4.41
CA ALA A 89 -20.32 -7.05 3.45
C ALA A 89 -19.81 -6.97 2.00
N GLN A 90 -18.86 -6.08 1.72
CA GLN A 90 -18.26 -5.94 0.38
C GLN A 90 -17.50 -7.19 -0.08
N ARG A 91 -16.89 -7.95 0.83
CA ARG A 91 -16.20 -9.21 0.49
C ARG A 91 -17.16 -10.36 0.20
N LEU A 92 -18.37 -10.34 0.77
CA LEU A 92 -19.40 -11.37 0.56
C LEU A 92 -20.32 -11.06 -0.63
N MET A 93 -20.30 -9.83 -1.13
CA MET A 93 -21.08 -9.42 -2.28
C MET A 93 -20.63 -10.13 -3.57
N LEU A 94 -21.59 -10.40 -4.46
CA LEU A 94 -21.33 -10.87 -5.82
C LEU A 94 -20.41 -9.91 -6.59
N THR A 95 -19.60 -10.46 -7.49
CA THR A 95 -18.81 -9.66 -8.43
C THR A 95 -19.72 -8.94 -9.42
N GLU A 96 -19.25 -7.85 -10.02
CA GLU A 96 -20.04 -7.10 -11.00
C GLU A 96 -20.42 -7.95 -12.21
N GLU A 97 -19.50 -8.82 -12.65
CA GLU A 97 -19.78 -9.80 -13.70
C GLU A 97 -20.92 -10.74 -13.30
N GLN A 98 -20.87 -11.32 -12.09
CA GLN A 98 -21.94 -12.18 -11.55
C GLN A 98 -23.27 -11.46 -11.40
N LYS A 99 -23.26 -10.16 -11.07
CA LYS A 99 -24.49 -9.36 -11.01
C LYS A 99 -25.09 -9.10 -12.39
N ASN A 100 -24.22 -8.92 -13.39
CA ASN A 100 -24.61 -8.60 -14.75
C ASN A 100 -24.85 -9.85 -15.62
N THR A 101 -24.64 -11.07 -15.09
CA THR A 101 -24.93 -12.29 -15.84
C THR A 101 -26.42 -12.38 -16.14
N LEU A 102 -26.75 -12.36 -17.43
CA LEU A 102 -28.11 -12.53 -17.94
C LEU A 102 -28.33 -13.97 -18.39
N THR A 103 -29.59 -14.40 -18.34
CA THR A 103 -30.02 -15.65 -18.97
C THR A 103 -29.80 -15.60 -20.49
N TRP A 104 -29.67 -16.76 -21.13
CA TRP A 104 -29.43 -16.85 -22.57
C TRP A 104 -30.49 -16.11 -23.39
N ARG A 105 -31.77 -16.27 -23.04
CA ARG A 105 -32.91 -15.61 -23.70
C ARG A 105 -32.84 -14.08 -23.57
N GLU A 106 -32.56 -13.57 -22.37
CA GLU A 106 -32.44 -12.13 -22.15
C GLU A 106 -31.25 -11.52 -22.87
N ARG A 107 -30.12 -12.24 -22.94
CA ARG A 107 -28.93 -11.81 -23.67
C ARG A 107 -29.23 -11.64 -25.16
N ILE A 108 -29.91 -12.61 -25.77
CA ILE A 108 -30.35 -12.52 -27.18
C ILE A 108 -31.30 -11.33 -27.37
N ARG A 109 -32.28 -11.17 -26.47
CA ARG A 109 -33.23 -10.05 -26.53
C ARG A 109 -32.53 -8.70 -26.47
N LYS A 110 -31.66 -8.47 -25.48
CA LYS A 110 -30.90 -7.20 -25.35
C LYS A 110 -29.96 -6.96 -26.53
N ARG A 111 -29.38 -8.01 -27.11
CA ARG A 111 -28.54 -7.89 -28.31
C ARG A 111 -29.36 -7.48 -29.52
N LYS A 112 -30.56 -8.07 -29.70
CA LYS A 112 -31.47 -7.80 -30.82
C LYS A 112 -32.10 -6.40 -30.70
N TYR A 113 -32.53 -6.02 -29.50
CA TYR A 113 -33.21 -4.74 -29.23
C TYR A 113 -32.38 -3.89 -28.28
N LYS A 114 -31.51 -3.06 -28.86
CA LYS A 114 -30.70 -2.10 -28.11
C LYS A 114 -31.53 -0.87 -27.73
N LYS A 115 -31.22 -0.26 -26.58
CA LYS A 115 -31.84 1.00 -26.15
C LYS A 115 -31.52 2.08 -27.20
N GLN A 116 -32.57 2.64 -27.80
CA GLN A 116 -32.46 3.73 -28.74
C GLN A 116 -32.52 5.06 -27.99
N TYR A 117 -31.72 6.02 -28.40
CA TYR A 117 -31.80 7.41 -27.92
C TYR A 117 -32.31 8.24 -29.09
N PHE A 118 -33.46 8.90 -28.90
CA PHE A 118 -34.06 9.77 -29.90
C PHE A 118 -34.67 10.98 -29.21
N ALA A 119 -34.76 12.09 -29.94
CA ALA A 119 -35.49 13.28 -29.54
C ALA A 119 -36.58 13.51 -30.59
N TYR A 120 -37.81 13.69 -30.15
CA TYR A 120 -38.95 13.98 -31.01
C TYR A 120 -39.34 15.44 -30.84
N VAL A 121 -39.56 16.14 -31.95
CA VAL A 121 -40.06 17.52 -31.99
C VAL A 121 -41.29 17.52 -32.88
N GLU A 122 -42.39 18.08 -32.36
CA GLU A 122 -43.63 18.21 -33.12
C GLU A 122 -43.43 19.19 -34.30
N PRO A 123 -43.83 18.81 -35.54
CA PRO A 123 -43.76 19.72 -36.67
C PRO A 123 -44.81 20.83 -36.53
N GLN A 124 -44.36 22.10 -36.58
CA GLN A 124 -45.26 23.26 -36.61
C GLN A 124 -46.03 23.25 -37.94
N GLN A 125 -47.36 23.25 -37.86
CA GLN A 125 -48.23 23.35 -39.04
C GLN A 125 -48.30 24.82 -39.50
N SER A 126 -48.07 25.06 -40.79
CA SER A 126 -48.10 26.37 -41.45
C SER A 126 -49.51 26.98 -41.51
#